data_AF-A0A2H9P2Q5-F1
#
_entry.id   AF-A0A2H9P2Q5-F1
#
_cell.length_a   1.000
_cell.length_b   1.000
_cell.length_c   1.000
_cell.angle_alpha   90.00
_cell.angle_beta   90.00
_cell.angle_gamma   90.00
#
_symmetry.space_group_name_H-M   'P 1'
#
loop_
_entity.id
_entity.type
_entity.pdbx_description
1 polymer ?
#
loop_
_entity_poly.entity_id
_entity_poly.type
_entity_poly.pdbx_seq_one_letter_code
_entity_poly.pdbx_strand_id
1 'polypeptide(L)'
;MEIDKIEKLYSIGYGLKDAKVSINHDIKFNVAGVKINGTQGEVLNLPLWISKILAQNKLASLEKPDMITELKQALSKEKMVGEYQMSTLDPHFYIKLKESMKDLNRDDFNHVESMMLELFRMRRGKLVKIADSTKLNSELYNKLTIEENIFFKTIHDNSIEFEKQIRGDLNEQSSN
;
A
#
# COMPACT_ATOMS: atom_id res chain seq x y z
N MET A 1 -17.53 2.05 -4.07
CA MET A 1 -16.12 2.49 -3.88
C MET A 1 -15.27 1.84 -4.96
N GLU A 2 -14.48 2.60 -5.71
CA GLU A 2 -13.61 2.04 -6.76
C GLU A 2 -12.24 1.57 -6.22
N ILE A 3 -12.19 1.02 -4.99
CA ILE A 3 -10.92 0.62 -4.36
C ILE A 3 -10.15 -0.36 -5.24
N ASP A 4 -10.83 -1.38 -5.78
CA ASP A 4 -10.17 -2.42 -6.58
C ASP A 4 -9.50 -1.86 -7.84
N LYS A 5 -10.10 -0.84 -8.48
CA LYS A 5 -9.51 -0.19 -9.65
C LYS A 5 -8.27 0.61 -9.26
N ILE A 6 -8.34 1.30 -8.13
CA ILE A 6 -7.24 2.11 -7.63
C ILE A 6 -6.09 1.21 -7.14
N GLU A 7 -6.38 0.17 -6.35
CA GLU A 7 -5.38 -0.82 -5.93
C GLU A 7 -4.65 -1.43 -7.13
N LYS A 8 -5.38 -1.79 -8.21
CA LYS A 8 -4.78 -2.26 -9.45
C LYS A 8 -3.85 -1.21 -10.08
N LEU A 9 -4.30 0.04 -10.20
CA LEU A 9 -3.49 1.13 -10.76
C LEU A 9 -2.19 1.31 -9.98
N TYR A 10 -2.27 1.35 -8.65
CA TYR A 10 -1.08 1.52 -7.82
C TYR A 10 -0.19 0.27 -7.77
N SER A 11 -0.76 -0.93 -7.91
CA SER A 11 0.02 -2.16 -8.07
C SER A 11 0.82 -2.16 -9.38
N ILE A 12 0.22 -1.66 -10.48
CA ILE A 12 0.93 -1.43 -11.74
C ILE A 12 2.05 -0.42 -11.53
N GLY A 13 1.74 0.74 -10.92
CA GLY A 13 2.73 1.78 -10.63
C GLY A 13 3.89 1.27 -9.77
N TYR A 14 3.61 0.42 -8.78
CA TYR A 14 4.64 -0.24 -7.97
C TYR A 14 5.51 -1.19 -8.82
N GLY A 15 4.92 -1.94 -9.74
CA GLY A 15 5.64 -2.81 -10.68
C GLY A 15 6.57 -2.07 -11.64
N LEU A 16 6.31 -0.79 -11.91
CA LEU A 16 7.15 0.06 -12.75
C LEU A 16 8.36 0.66 -12.02
N LYS A 17 8.42 0.57 -10.69
CA LYS A 17 9.57 1.07 -9.92
C LYS A 17 10.78 0.18 -10.13
N ASP A 18 11.95 0.79 -10.15
CA ASP A 18 13.20 0.04 -10.21
C ASP A 18 13.45 -0.73 -8.92
N ALA A 19 13.97 -1.94 -9.07
CA ALA A 19 14.47 -2.78 -8.00
C ALA A 19 15.90 -3.22 -8.33
N LYS A 20 16.71 -3.37 -7.28
CA LYS A 20 18.04 -3.97 -7.40
C LYS A 20 17.90 -5.47 -7.64
N VAL A 21 18.58 -5.94 -8.67
CA VAL A 21 18.51 -7.33 -9.12
C VAL A 21 19.91 -7.84 -9.36
N SER A 22 20.26 -8.93 -8.69
CA SER A 22 21.54 -9.62 -8.91
C SER A 22 21.36 -10.66 -10.01
N ILE A 23 22.11 -10.53 -11.09
CA ILE A 23 22.02 -11.42 -12.25
C ILE A 23 22.75 -12.74 -11.95
N ASN A 24 22.06 -13.86 -12.16
CA ASN A 24 22.62 -15.20 -11.89
C ASN A 24 23.27 -15.83 -13.13
N HIS A 25 22.87 -15.38 -14.33
CA HIS A 25 23.34 -15.87 -15.62
C HIS A 25 23.44 -14.72 -16.61
N ASP A 26 24.38 -14.79 -17.55
CA ASP A 26 24.48 -13.79 -18.61
C ASP A 26 23.16 -13.68 -19.39
N ILE A 27 22.58 -12.48 -19.43
CA ILE A 27 21.33 -12.17 -20.10
C ILE A 27 21.54 -11.03 -21.10
N LYS A 28 20.93 -11.19 -22.28
CA LYS A 28 20.90 -10.16 -23.31
C LYS A 28 19.59 -10.24 -24.08
N PHE A 29 18.77 -9.21 -23.96
CA PHE A 29 17.54 -9.12 -24.74
C PHE A 29 17.19 -7.67 -25.10
N ASN A 30 16.48 -7.53 -26.22
CA ASN A 30 16.00 -6.26 -26.75
C ASN A 30 14.57 -6.47 -27.22
N VAL A 31 13.59 -6.02 -26.44
CA VAL A 31 12.17 -6.21 -26.72
C VAL A 31 11.45 -4.89 -26.56
N ALA A 32 10.71 -4.46 -27.58
CA ALA A 32 9.89 -3.24 -27.56
C ALA A 32 10.65 -1.98 -27.08
N GLY A 33 11.94 -1.85 -27.44
CA GLY A 33 12.80 -0.73 -27.04
C GLY A 33 13.47 -0.88 -25.67
N VAL A 34 13.11 -1.90 -24.88
CA VAL A 34 13.78 -2.24 -23.62
C VAL A 34 14.99 -3.12 -23.92
N LYS A 35 16.18 -2.57 -23.70
CA LYS A 35 17.47 -3.27 -23.84
C LYS A 35 18.06 -3.56 -22.48
N ILE A 36 18.25 -4.84 -22.17
CA ILE A 36 18.90 -5.28 -20.94
C ILE A 36 20.07 -6.17 -21.32
N ASN A 37 21.25 -5.80 -20.84
CA ASN A 37 22.45 -6.60 -20.87
C ASN A 37 22.89 -6.73 -19.41
N GLY A 38 22.99 -7.96 -18.92
CA GLY A 38 23.47 -8.24 -17.59
C GLY A 38 24.44 -9.41 -17.63
N THR A 39 25.55 -9.25 -16.94
CA THR A 39 26.55 -10.31 -16.75
C THR A 39 26.34 -11.01 -15.42
N GLN A 40 26.74 -12.28 -15.32
CA GLN A 40 26.62 -13.03 -14.07
C GLN A 40 27.35 -12.31 -12.92
N GLY A 41 26.64 -12.14 -11.80
CA GLY A 41 27.12 -11.44 -10.61
C GLY A 41 26.88 -9.92 -10.62
N GLU A 42 26.44 -9.35 -11.75
CA GLU A 42 26.14 -7.93 -11.85
C GLU A 42 24.85 -7.57 -11.13
N VAL A 43 24.82 -6.39 -10.50
CA VAL A 43 23.62 -5.83 -9.89
C VAL A 43 23.07 -4.75 -10.82
N LEU A 44 21.87 -4.98 -11.36
CA LEU A 44 21.17 -4.04 -12.22
C LEU A 44 19.97 -3.41 -11.49
N ASN A 45 19.68 -2.15 -11.82
CA ASN A 45 18.40 -1.53 -11.48
C ASN A 45 17.44 -1.76 -12.64
N LEU A 46 16.45 -2.62 -12.44
CA LEU A 46 15.45 -2.97 -13.45
C LEU A 46 14.04 -2.75 -12.89
N PRO A 47 13.06 -2.37 -13.74
CA PRO A 47 11.66 -2.32 -13.33
C PRO A 47 11.24 -3.64 -12.68
N LEU A 48 10.57 -3.55 -11.54
CA LEU A 48 10.22 -4.69 -10.69
C LEU A 48 9.47 -5.80 -11.46
N TRP A 49 8.64 -5.45 -12.44
CA TRP A 49 7.95 -6.44 -13.27
C TRP A 49 8.92 -7.30 -14.10
N ILE A 50 9.99 -6.73 -14.65
CA ILE A 50 11.05 -7.47 -15.36
C ILE A 50 11.81 -8.33 -14.36
N SER A 51 12.18 -7.74 -13.23
CA SER A 51 12.91 -8.38 -12.15
C SER A 51 12.21 -9.64 -11.65
N LYS A 52 10.89 -9.60 -11.50
CA LYS A 52 10.06 -10.75 -11.11
C LYS A 52 10.11 -11.87 -12.15
N ILE A 53 10.02 -11.53 -13.44
CA ILE A 53 10.09 -12.53 -14.53
C ILE A 53 11.47 -13.21 -14.52
N LEU A 54 12.56 -12.44 -14.41
CA LEU A 54 13.91 -13.00 -14.34
C LEU A 54 14.09 -13.90 -13.12
N ALA A 55 13.59 -13.49 -11.95
CA ALA A 55 13.68 -14.26 -10.72
C ALA A 55 12.87 -15.57 -10.76
N GLN A 56 11.65 -15.55 -11.31
CA GLN A 56 10.83 -16.75 -11.50
C GLN A 56 11.50 -17.80 -12.39
N ASN A 57 12.31 -17.35 -13.35
CA ASN A 57 13.07 -18.21 -14.25
C ASN A 57 14.50 -18.52 -13.74
N LYS A 58 14.82 -18.18 -12.48
CA LYS A 58 16.13 -18.37 -11.85
C LYS A 58 17.29 -17.64 -12.55
N LEU A 59 17.00 -16.71 -13.46
CA LEU A 59 17.99 -15.91 -14.19
C LEU A 59 18.55 -14.76 -13.34
N ALA A 60 17.84 -14.38 -12.29
CA ALA A 60 18.26 -13.36 -11.36
C ALA A 60 17.74 -13.61 -9.94
N SER A 61 18.28 -12.88 -8.98
CA SER A 61 17.88 -12.87 -7.59
C SER A 61 17.37 -11.48 -7.23
N LEU A 62 16.13 -11.41 -6.75
CA LEU A 62 15.49 -10.17 -6.31
C LEU A 62 15.58 -10.07 -4.78
N GLU A 63 16.16 -9.00 -4.27
CA GLU A 63 16.06 -8.68 -2.85
C GLU A 63 14.61 -8.29 -2.53
N LYS A 64 13.93 -9.15 -1.76
CA LYS A 64 12.58 -8.89 -1.28
C LYS A 64 12.66 -8.26 0.11
N PRO A 65 11.92 -7.17 0.38
CA PRO A 65 11.77 -6.66 1.74
C PRO A 65 11.19 -7.73 2.68
N ASP A 66 11.68 -7.79 3.91
CA ASP A 66 11.11 -8.66 4.95
C ASP A 66 9.82 -8.03 5.50
N MET A 67 8.73 -8.23 4.75
CA MET A 67 7.42 -7.69 5.07
C MET A 67 6.82 -8.25 6.37
N ILE A 68 7.26 -9.44 6.82
CA ILE A 68 6.80 -10.02 8.08
C ILE A 68 7.37 -9.21 9.25
N THR A 69 8.66 -8.87 9.19
CA THR A 69 9.28 -7.98 10.16
C THR A 69 8.69 -6.58 10.11
N GLU A 70 8.46 -6.02 8.91
CA GLU A 70 7.78 -4.72 8.76
C GLU A 70 6.38 -4.72 9.38
N LEU A 71 5.59 -5.79 9.18
CA LEU A 71 4.26 -5.93 9.78
C LEU A 71 4.30 -5.98 11.30
N LYS A 72 5.23 -6.72 11.89
CA LYS A 72 5.43 -6.77 13.36
C LYS A 72 5.81 -5.39 13.92
N GLN A 73 6.67 -4.66 13.21
CA GLN A 73 7.05 -3.30 13.61
C GLN A 73 5.88 -2.33 13.47
N ALA A 74 5.11 -2.41 12.38
CA ALA A 74 3.91 -1.62 12.15
C ALA A 74 2.88 -1.82 13.27
N LEU A 75 2.58 -3.08 13.61
CA LEU A 75 1.69 -3.42 14.73
C LEU A 75 2.18 -2.84 16.06
N SER A 76 3.47 -3.00 16.36
CA SER A 76 4.06 -2.52 17.61
C SER A 76 3.96 -0.99 17.71
N LYS A 77 4.30 -0.27 16.62
CA LYS A 77 4.17 1.18 16.55
C LYS A 77 2.72 1.63 16.68
N GLU A 78 1.79 0.96 15.99
CA GLU A 78 0.36 1.32 16.03
C GLU A 78 -0.24 1.16 17.43
N LYS A 79 0.21 0.16 18.20
CA LYS A 79 -0.18 -0.05 19.60
C LYS A 79 0.35 1.03 20.55
N MET A 80 1.49 1.65 20.23
CA MET A 80 2.09 2.71 21.05
C MET A 80 1.52 4.10 20.73
N VAL A 81 1.00 4.29 19.53
CA VAL A 81 0.45 5.57 19.09
C VAL A 81 -0.99 5.73 19.59
N GLY A 82 -1.32 6.94 20.07
CA GLY A 82 -2.62 7.26 20.66
C GLY A 82 -3.81 7.08 19.71
N GLU A 83 -5.02 7.17 20.27
CA GLU A 83 -6.29 6.90 19.58
C GLU A 83 -6.58 7.85 18.40
N TYR A 84 -6.10 9.09 18.46
CA TYR A 84 -6.27 10.13 17.43
C TYR A 84 -5.03 10.33 16.55
N GLN A 85 -4.11 9.37 16.57
CA GLN A 85 -2.86 9.45 15.83
C GLN A 85 -2.64 8.15 15.04
N MET A 86 -2.02 8.27 13.88
CA MET A 86 -1.68 7.15 13.01
C MET A 86 -0.17 6.94 13.04
N SER A 87 0.28 5.69 13.18
CA SER A 87 1.67 5.38 12.86
C SER A 87 1.91 5.51 11.35
N THR A 88 3.13 5.84 10.95
CA THR A 88 3.49 5.94 9.53
C THR A 88 3.60 4.56 8.91
N LEU A 89 2.85 4.31 7.84
CA LEU A 89 3.03 3.15 6.96
C LEU A 89 3.52 3.60 5.57
N ASP A 90 4.30 2.72 4.92
CA ASP A 90 4.64 2.90 3.51
C ASP A 90 3.36 2.94 2.65
N PRO A 91 3.24 3.83 1.66
CA PRO A 91 2.03 3.94 0.84
C PRO A 91 1.61 2.62 0.18
N HIS A 92 2.56 1.74 -0.15
CA HIS A 92 2.35 0.45 -0.82
C HIS A 92 2.46 -0.73 0.17
N PHE A 93 2.36 -0.49 1.48
CA PHE A 93 2.55 -1.51 2.52
C PHE A 93 1.69 -2.76 2.29
N TYR A 94 0.38 -2.63 2.11
CA TYR A 94 -0.50 -3.79 1.89
C TYR A 94 -0.24 -4.48 0.55
N ILE A 95 0.12 -3.74 -0.51
CA ILE A 95 0.51 -4.30 -1.81
C ILE A 95 1.76 -5.18 -1.66
N LYS A 96 2.80 -4.67 -0.99
CA LYS A 96 4.04 -5.41 -0.72
C LYS A 96 3.80 -6.63 0.16
N LEU A 97 2.99 -6.49 1.21
CA LEU A 97 2.65 -7.56 2.14
C LEU A 97 1.92 -8.70 1.40
N LYS A 98 0.86 -8.39 0.64
CA LYS A 98 0.14 -9.38 -0.18
C LYS A 98 1.06 -10.11 -1.14
N GLU A 99 2.00 -9.40 -1.77
CA GLU A 99 2.99 -10.02 -2.66
C GLU A 99 3.91 -10.98 -1.91
N SER A 100 4.41 -10.60 -0.74
CA SER A 100 5.29 -11.46 0.09
C SER A 100 4.57 -12.72 0.60
N MET A 101 3.26 -12.63 0.83
CA MET A 101 2.46 -13.75 1.34
C MET A 101 2.22 -14.84 0.30
N LYS A 102 2.42 -14.58 -1.01
CA LYS A 102 2.21 -15.56 -2.08
C LYS A 102 3.15 -16.77 -2.01
N ASP A 103 4.33 -16.57 -1.43
CA ASP A 103 5.37 -17.60 -1.33
C ASP A 103 5.31 -18.38 0.01
N LEU A 104 4.37 -18.05 0.90
CA LEU A 104 4.25 -18.67 2.22
C LEU A 104 3.51 -20.01 2.16
N ASN A 105 3.88 -20.93 3.07
CA ASN A 105 3.06 -22.09 3.33
C ASN A 105 1.74 -21.67 4.04
N ARG A 106 0.78 -22.60 4.13
CA ARG A 106 -0.55 -22.32 4.67
C ARG A 106 -0.54 -21.81 6.12
N ASP A 107 0.31 -22.38 6.96
CA ASP A 107 0.35 -22.04 8.39
C ASP A 107 0.95 -20.64 8.61
N ASP A 108 2.05 -20.35 7.92
CA ASP A 108 2.68 -19.02 7.91
C ASP A 108 1.75 -17.98 7.30
N PHE A 109 1.05 -18.32 6.21
CA PHE A 109 0.05 -17.43 5.60
C PHE A 109 -1.05 -17.06 6.60
N ASN A 110 -1.66 -18.03 7.27
CA ASN A 110 -2.72 -17.80 8.26
C ASN A 110 -2.22 -16.92 9.42
N HIS A 111 -0.99 -17.16 9.88
CA HIS A 111 -0.40 -16.38 10.95
C HIS A 111 -0.17 -14.91 10.54
N VAL A 112 0.39 -14.69 9.36
CA VAL A 112 0.63 -13.34 8.82
C VAL A 112 -0.68 -12.62 8.51
N GLU A 113 -1.68 -13.32 7.98
CA GLU A 113 -3.02 -12.79 7.74
C GLU A 113 -3.69 -12.32 9.03
N SER A 114 -3.60 -13.11 10.11
CA SER A 114 -4.15 -12.72 11.41
C SER A 114 -3.53 -11.42 11.94
N MET A 115 -2.21 -11.27 11.83
CA MET A 115 -1.49 -10.04 12.20
C MET A 115 -1.90 -8.85 11.32
N MET A 116 -2.03 -9.07 10.01
CA MET A 116 -2.48 -8.03 9.06
C MET A 116 -3.89 -7.54 9.42
N LEU A 117 -4.80 -8.47 9.73
CA LEU A 117 -6.17 -8.14 10.11
C LEU A 117 -6.25 -7.45 11.48
N GLU A 118 -5.35 -7.75 12.41
CA GLU A 118 -5.21 -6.99 13.66
C GLU A 118 -4.82 -5.54 13.39
N LEU A 119 -3.77 -5.30 12.60
CA LEU A 119 -3.31 -3.95 12.22
C LEU A 119 -4.43 -3.17 11.54
N PHE A 120 -5.08 -3.80 10.56
CA PHE A 120 -6.21 -3.22 9.84
C PHE A 120 -7.34 -2.82 10.78
N ARG A 121 -7.74 -3.67 11.73
CA ARG A 121 -8.82 -3.36 12.68
C ARG A 121 -8.50 -2.15 13.55
N MET A 122 -7.27 -2.07 14.06
CA MET A 122 -6.81 -0.93 14.86
C MET A 122 -6.86 0.37 14.05
N ARG A 123 -6.23 0.36 12.86
CA ARG A 123 -6.12 1.53 12.00
C ARG A 123 -7.46 1.99 11.47
N ARG A 124 -8.34 1.07 11.05
CA ARG A 124 -9.71 1.37 10.62
C ARG A 124 -10.49 2.14 11.69
N GLY A 125 -10.42 1.70 12.95
CA GLY A 125 -11.11 2.38 14.05
C GLY A 125 -10.65 3.82 14.25
N LYS A 126 -9.34 4.07 14.14
CA LYS A 126 -8.76 5.42 14.23
C LYS A 126 -9.12 6.28 13.01
N LEU A 127 -9.04 5.71 11.80
CA LEU A 127 -9.36 6.41 10.56
C LEU A 127 -10.77 6.97 10.55
N VAL A 128 -11.76 6.21 11.04
CA VAL A 128 -13.15 6.68 11.17
C VAL A 128 -13.22 7.93 12.05
N LYS A 129 -12.62 7.87 13.25
CA LYS A 129 -12.62 9.00 14.20
C LYS A 129 -11.92 10.25 13.65
N ILE A 130 -10.81 10.06 12.96
CA ILE A 130 -10.03 11.19 12.41
C ILE A 130 -10.75 11.79 11.20
N ALA A 131 -11.38 10.98 10.34
CA ALA A 131 -12.11 11.44 9.17
C ALA A 131 -13.35 12.28 9.53
N ASP A 132 -14.01 11.96 10.65
CA ASP A 132 -15.15 12.73 11.14
C ASP A 132 -14.74 14.08 11.75
N SER A 133 -13.50 14.21 12.24
CA SER A 133 -13.04 15.41 12.95
C SER A 133 -12.19 16.34 12.10
N THR A 134 -11.53 15.85 11.05
CA THR A 134 -10.56 16.63 10.27
C THR A 134 -10.55 16.27 8.79
N LYS A 135 -10.24 17.25 7.94
CA LYS A 135 -9.96 17.02 6.53
C LYS A 135 -8.57 16.42 6.36
N LEU A 136 -8.42 15.57 5.35
CA LEU A 136 -7.14 14.98 4.96
C LEU A 136 -6.12 16.08 4.64
N ASN A 137 -5.06 16.17 5.44
CA ASN A 137 -3.92 17.08 5.24
C ASN A 137 -2.68 16.30 4.78
N SER A 138 -1.64 17.01 4.33
CA SER A 138 -0.42 16.37 3.80
C SER A 138 0.31 15.52 4.83
N GLU A 139 0.27 15.89 6.11
CA GLU A 139 0.93 15.13 7.18
C GLU A 139 0.25 13.76 7.37
N LEU A 140 -1.09 13.74 7.44
CA LEU A 140 -1.86 12.53 7.57
C LEU A 140 -1.76 11.68 6.30
N TYR A 141 -1.88 12.29 5.11
CA TYR A 141 -1.76 11.60 3.83
C TYR A 141 -0.49 10.76 3.73
N ASN A 142 0.63 11.31 4.20
CA ASN A 142 1.94 10.64 4.18
C ASN A 142 2.11 9.52 5.22
N LYS A 143 1.18 9.37 6.17
CA LYS A 143 1.18 8.29 7.17
C LYS A 143 0.30 7.10 6.78
N LEU A 144 -0.54 7.26 5.76
CA LEU A 144 -1.54 6.30 5.35
C LEU A 144 -1.10 5.52 4.11
N THR A 145 -1.57 4.27 4.01
CA THR A 145 -1.45 3.54 2.75
C THR A 145 -2.39 4.12 1.70
N ILE A 146 -2.23 3.69 0.45
CA ILE A 146 -3.12 4.09 -0.65
C ILE A 146 -4.57 3.71 -0.36
N GLU A 147 -4.80 2.49 0.12
CA GLU A 147 -6.13 1.97 0.46
C GLU A 147 -6.76 2.79 1.59
N GLU A 148 -5.97 3.15 2.60
CA GLU A 148 -6.41 3.93 3.76
C GLU A 148 -6.74 5.38 3.38
N ASN A 149 -5.98 6.00 2.47
CA ASN A 149 -6.29 7.33 1.96
C ASN A 149 -7.65 7.37 1.24
N ILE A 150 -7.96 6.34 0.44
CA ILE A 150 -9.24 6.23 -0.26
C ILE A 150 -10.39 6.02 0.75
N PHE A 151 -10.17 5.15 1.73
CA PHE A 151 -11.13 4.87 2.78
C PHE A 151 -11.43 6.13 3.62
N PHE A 152 -10.38 6.84 4.05
CA PHE A 152 -10.49 8.10 4.78
C PHE A 152 -11.33 9.12 4.02
N LYS A 153 -10.98 9.36 2.74
CA LYS A 153 -11.70 10.33 1.91
C LYS A 153 -13.18 9.96 1.77
N THR A 154 -13.48 8.68 1.60
CA THR A 154 -14.87 8.22 1.47
C THR A 154 -15.67 8.49 2.75
N ILE A 155 -15.10 8.25 3.93
CA ILE A 155 -15.77 8.56 5.20
C ILE A 155 -15.99 10.07 5.31
N HIS A 156 -14.93 10.87 5.11
CA HIS A 156 -15.00 12.32 5.26
C HIS A 156 -16.04 12.96 4.32
N ASP A 157 -16.02 12.58 3.04
CA ASP A 157 -16.96 13.10 2.04
C ASP A 157 -18.42 12.71 2.38
N ASN A 158 -18.63 11.48 2.84
CA ASN A 158 -19.95 11.02 3.29
C ASN A 158 -20.42 11.75 4.57
N SER A 159 -19.52 11.99 5.52
CA SER A 159 -19.84 12.72 6.76
C SER A 159 -20.24 14.18 6.46
N ILE A 160 -19.55 14.84 5.53
CA ILE A 160 -19.91 16.18 5.04
C ILE A 160 -21.29 16.17 4.37
N GLU A 161 -21.54 15.20 3.49
CA GLU A 161 -22.81 15.10 2.79
C GLU A 161 -23.98 14.86 3.75
N PHE A 162 -23.78 13.98 4.73
CA PHE A 162 -24.75 13.75 5.79
C PHE A 162 -25.01 15.03 6.62
N GLU A 163 -23.98 15.76 7.00
CA GLU A 163 -24.12 17.02 7.74
C GLU A 163 -24.94 18.05 6.95
N LYS A 164 -24.72 18.18 5.64
CA LYS A 164 -25.51 19.08 4.78
C LYS A 164 -26.98 18.72 4.78
N GLN A 165 -27.31 17.43 4.67
CA GLN A 165 -28.69 16.96 4.71
C GLN A 165 -29.40 17.31 6.02
N ILE A 166 -28.68 17.27 7.15
CA ILE A 166 -29.22 17.63 8.47
C ILE A 166 -29.42 19.15 8.59
N ARG A 167 -28.48 19.95 8.09
CA ARG A 167 -28.56 21.42 8.16
C ARG A 167 -29.66 22.00 7.26
N GLY A 168 -30.05 21.28 6.21
CA GLY A 168 -30.94 21.78 5.17
C GLY A 168 -30.26 22.85 4.30
N ASP A 169 -30.91 23.25 3.20
CA ASP A 169 -30.43 24.37 2.39
C ASP A 169 -30.67 25.68 3.15
N LEU A 170 -29.58 26.41 3.46
CA LEU A 170 -29.63 27.76 4.08
C LEU A 170 -30.53 28.76 3.31
N ASN A 171 -30.96 28.42 2.10
CA ASN A 171 -31.80 29.26 1.26
C ASN A 171 -33.29 29.24 1.64
N GLU A 172 -33.75 28.33 2.50
CA GLU A 172 -35.17 28.32 2.93
C GLU A 172 -35.45 29.29 4.09
N GLN A 173 -34.43 29.68 4.86
CA GLN A 173 -34.61 30.57 6.03
C GLN A 173 -34.52 32.07 5.69
N SER A 174 -34.25 32.42 4.44
CA SER A 174 -34.12 33.83 3.99
C SER A 174 -35.41 34.42 3.39
N SER A 175 -36.51 33.68 3.40
CA SER A 175 -37.76 34.04 2.69
C SER A 175 -38.97 34.31 3.59
N ASN A 176 -38.77 34.67 4.87
CA ASN A 176 -39.85 35.09 5.77
C ASN A 176 -39.58 36.47 6.37
#